data_AF-A0A1C6GVC1-F1
#
_entry.id   AF-A0A1C6GVC1-F1
#
_cell.length_a   1.000
_cell.length_b   1.000
_cell.length_c   1.000
_cell.angle_alpha   90.00
_cell.angle_beta   90.00
_cell.angle_gamma   90.00
#
_symmetry.space_group_name_H-M   'P 1'
#
loop_
_entity.id
_entity.type
_entity.pdbx_description
1 polymer ?
#
loop_
_entity_poly.entity_id
_entity_poly.type
_entity_poly.pdbx_seq_one_letter_code
_entity_poly.pdbx_strand_id
1 'polypeptide(L)'
;MYRSVLALLFASVLLLGGCAAGQQTVPKEKSGQEANMDGLAFDRSDEEITYMDTTDNVIYLAGGCFWGMEQLMQSIPGVIDAESGYANGTCEADADYKTVCKGETGFRETVRVEYDPEQVSLDALLLAYFYVIDPTVQNRQGNDRGSQYQTGVYFTNESARETVKRIAEIERGRSEKFFVEIGPLKNYYPAEEYHQNYLEKNPNGYCHIPRAEMELFSRLRIDPGDYQKPAAESIRDKLTAEQYRVTQESGTERAFTGEFWDKFEKGIYVDVVTGEPLFSSTDKYESGCGWPAFTKPIEGPAVVEKEDLSHGMRRTEVRSRAGDSHLGHVFTGDPESPNGVRYCINSAALRFVPYEKMEAEGYGYLLYLFEK
;
A
#
# COMPACT_ATOMS: atom_id res chain seq x y z
N MET A 1 -82.59 13.26 26.42
CA MET A 1 -82.23 12.38 27.55
C MET A 1 -81.01 11.56 27.15
N TYR A 2 -80.01 11.56 28.03
CA TYR A 2 -78.81 10.73 28.14
C TYR A 2 -77.67 10.81 27.10
N ARG A 3 -76.55 11.29 27.64
CA ARG A 3 -75.15 11.29 27.19
C ARG A 3 -74.53 9.88 27.25
N SER A 4 -73.56 9.62 26.37
CA SER A 4 -72.31 8.84 26.60
C SER A 4 -71.56 8.81 25.25
N VAL A 5 -70.59 9.67 24.98
CA VAL A 5 -69.15 9.55 25.29
C VAL A 5 -68.63 8.10 25.24
N LEU A 6 -67.98 7.73 24.15
CA LEU A 6 -66.90 6.74 24.15
C LEU A 6 -65.84 7.18 23.15
N ALA A 7 -64.69 7.57 23.68
CA ALA A 7 -63.47 7.85 22.94
C ALA A 7 -62.74 6.53 22.65
N LEU A 8 -62.28 6.32 21.42
CA LEU A 8 -61.35 5.25 21.07
C LEU A 8 -60.04 5.87 20.61
N LEU A 9 -59.00 5.59 21.39
CA LEU A 9 -57.63 6.06 21.29
C LEU A 9 -56.90 5.42 20.10
N PHE A 10 -56.23 6.27 19.34
CA PHE A 10 -55.11 5.93 18.45
C PHE A 10 -53.86 5.65 19.29
N ALA A 11 -53.10 4.61 18.96
CA ALA A 11 -51.69 4.49 19.32
C ALA A 11 -50.95 3.61 18.31
N SER A 12 -50.44 4.24 17.25
CA SER A 12 -49.38 3.69 16.40
C SER A 12 -48.06 4.31 16.85
N VAL A 13 -47.19 3.51 17.48
CA VAL A 13 -45.82 3.90 17.83
C VAL A 13 -44.92 3.56 16.64
N LEU A 14 -44.53 4.57 15.88
CA LEU A 14 -43.41 4.53 14.94
C LEU A 14 -42.26 5.28 15.63
N LEU A 15 -41.30 4.55 16.18
CA LEU A 15 -40.02 5.09 16.61
C LEU A 15 -39.06 5.03 15.41
N LEU A 16 -39.02 6.12 14.65
CA LEU A 16 -37.89 6.45 13.79
C LEU A 16 -37.11 7.55 14.51
N GLY A 17 -36.08 7.15 15.26
CA GLY A 17 -35.04 8.05 15.72
C GLY A 17 -34.10 8.33 14.55
N GLY A 18 -34.43 9.33 13.73
CA GLY A 18 -33.51 9.88 12.75
C GLY A 18 -32.68 10.99 13.38
N CYS A 19 -31.35 10.90 13.29
CA CYS A 19 -30.44 11.98 13.63
C CYS A 19 -30.64 13.13 12.65
N ALA A 20 -31.35 14.18 13.08
CA ALA A 20 -31.53 15.39 12.31
C ALA A 20 -30.48 16.44 12.70
N ALA A 21 -29.69 16.88 11.72
CA ALA A 21 -28.80 18.04 11.84
C ALA A 21 -29.62 19.34 11.85
N GLY A 22 -29.49 20.14 12.92
CA GLY A 22 -30.13 21.44 13.04
C GLY A 22 -29.29 22.55 12.41
N GLN A 23 -29.77 23.14 11.32
CA GLN A 23 -29.26 24.41 10.78
C GLN A 23 -29.87 25.58 11.54
N GLN A 24 -29.03 26.36 12.25
CA GLN A 24 -29.43 27.67 12.75
C GLN A 24 -29.20 28.74 11.68
N THR A 25 -30.26 29.49 11.37
CA THR A 25 -30.23 30.68 10.50
C THR A 25 -29.96 31.92 11.36
N VAL A 26 -29.01 32.76 10.93
CA VAL A 26 -28.75 34.09 11.50
C VAL A 26 -29.14 35.16 10.46
N PRO A 27 -29.79 36.28 10.85
CA PRO A 27 -30.36 37.22 9.90
C PRO A 27 -29.34 38.22 9.33
N LYS A 28 -29.69 38.74 8.15
CA LYS A 28 -28.90 39.57 7.25
C LYS A 28 -29.17 41.05 7.52
N GLU A 29 -28.13 41.83 7.84
CA GLU A 29 -28.16 43.31 7.76
C GLU A 29 -27.24 43.83 6.64
N LYS A 30 -27.72 44.87 5.96
CA LYS A 30 -27.12 45.54 4.79
C LYS A 30 -26.48 46.87 5.21
N SER A 31 -25.24 47.10 4.76
CA SER A 31 -24.63 48.39 4.40
C SER A 31 -23.20 48.05 3.95
N GLY A 32 -22.66 48.35 2.75
CA GLY A 32 -22.96 49.36 1.76
C GLY A 32 -21.68 50.17 1.50
N GLN A 33 -20.77 49.70 0.62
CA GLN A 33 -19.91 50.57 -0.20
C GLN A 33 -19.12 49.77 -1.25
N GLU A 34 -19.21 50.25 -2.49
CA GLU A 34 -18.56 49.75 -3.69
C GLU A 34 -17.07 50.14 -3.72
N ALA A 35 -16.21 49.21 -4.15
CA ALA A 35 -15.01 49.52 -4.93
C ALA A 35 -14.70 48.32 -5.83
N ASN A 36 -14.64 48.62 -7.13
CA ASN A 36 -14.46 47.70 -8.24
C ASN A 36 -12.97 47.37 -8.42
N MET A 37 -12.59 46.11 -8.58
CA MET A 37 -11.40 45.73 -9.35
C MET A 37 -11.44 44.27 -9.78
N ASP A 38 -11.34 44.09 -11.09
CA ASP A 38 -11.29 42.85 -11.83
C ASP A 38 -10.27 41.84 -11.29
N GLY A 39 -10.68 40.58 -11.21
CA GLY A 39 -9.82 39.47 -10.81
C GLY A 39 -10.52 38.13 -10.98
N LEU A 40 -10.29 37.52 -12.14
CA LEU A 40 -10.45 36.11 -12.52
C LEU A 40 -10.98 35.16 -11.43
N ALA A 41 -12.15 34.57 -11.70
CA ALA A 41 -12.72 33.48 -10.93
C ALA A 41 -11.75 32.28 -10.90
N PHE A 42 -11.12 32.06 -9.75
CA PHE A 42 -10.46 30.80 -9.43
C PHE A 42 -11.53 29.91 -8.80
N ASP A 43 -11.81 28.80 -9.46
CA ASP A 43 -12.75 27.77 -9.01
C ASP A 43 -12.29 27.22 -7.66
N ARG A 44 -12.92 27.67 -6.58
CA ARG A 44 -12.72 27.15 -5.21
C ARG A 44 -13.85 26.17 -4.93
N SER A 45 -13.66 24.94 -5.35
CA SER A 45 -14.41 23.77 -4.86
C SER A 45 -13.48 22.76 -4.19
N ASP A 46 -12.54 23.25 -3.39
CA ASP A 46 -11.98 22.44 -2.32
C ASP A 46 -12.81 22.78 -1.08
N GLU A 47 -13.78 21.91 -0.75
CA GLU A 47 -14.42 21.93 0.56
C GLU A 47 -13.31 21.94 1.62
N GLU A 48 -13.49 22.79 2.63
CA GLU A 48 -12.59 22.92 3.77
C GLU A 48 -12.60 21.59 4.56
N ILE A 49 -11.80 20.62 4.11
CA ILE A 49 -11.62 19.34 4.79
C ILE A 49 -10.90 19.66 6.10
N THR A 50 -11.64 19.75 7.19
CA THR A 50 -11.10 19.72 8.54
C THR A 50 -10.46 18.35 8.75
N TYR A 51 -9.15 18.28 8.58
CA TYR A 51 -8.34 17.18 9.10
C TYR A 51 -8.61 17.07 10.60
N MET A 52 -8.82 15.85 11.11
CA MET A 52 -8.57 15.63 12.53
C MET A 52 -7.06 15.82 12.70
N ASP A 53 -6.66 17.01 13.18
CA ASP A 53 -5.28 17.34 13.52
C ASP A 53 -4.84 16.39 14.65
N THR A 54 -4.28 15.27 14.25
CA THR A 54 -3.83 14.20 15.14
C THR A 54 -2.38 13.87 14.82
N THR A 55 -1.71 13.32 15.83
CA THR A 55 -0.33 12.84 15.90
C THR A 55 0.35 12.63 14.54
N ASP A 56 1.50 13.29 14.35
CA ASP A 56 2.19 13.44 13.06
C ASP A 56 2.57 12.12 12.33
N ASN A 57 2.50 10.96 12.99
CA ASN A 57 2.93 9.66 12.46
C ASN A 57 1.87 8.56 12.66
N VAL A 58 0.64 8.83 12.24
CA VAL A 58 -0.46 7.86 12.28
C VAL A 58 -1.09 7.69 10.91
N ILE A 59 -1.30 6.45 10.49
CA ILE A 59 -2.02 6.09 9.26
C ILE A 59 -3.13 5.09 9.58
N TYR A 60 -4.22 5.13 8.80
CA TYR A 60 -5.37 4.25 8.98
C TYR A 60 -5.55 3.36 7.75
N LEU A 61 -5.47 2.05 7.95
CA LEU A 61 -5.41 1.06 6.86
C LEU A 61 -6.59 0.11 6.95
N ALA A 62 -7.52 0.20 6.00
CA ALA A 62 -8.62 -0.73 5.82
C ALA A 62 -8.22 -1.80 4.80
N GLY A 63 -8.16 -3.05 5.21
CA GLY A 63 -7.54 -4.14 4.43
C GLY A 63 -8.33 -5.43 4.42
N GLY A 64 -9.64 -5.39 4.63
CA GLY A 64 -10.43 -6.58 4.92
C GLY A 64 -10.55 -6.81 6.42
N CYS A 65 -10.60 -8.08 6.85
CA CYS A 65 -10.64 -8.41 8.27
C CYS A 65 -9.43 -7.80 9.01
N PHE A 66 -9.68 -6.93 9.99
CA PHE A 66 -8.62 -6.19 10.67
C PHE A 66 -7.68 -7.07 11.51
N TRP A 67 -8.04 -8.33 11.82
CA TRP A 67 -7.25 -9.19 12.70
C TRP A 67 -5.89 -9.54 12.09
N GLY A 68 -5.90 -9.84 10.79
CA GLY A 68 -4.67 -10.09 10.04
C GLY A 68 -3.88 -8.81 9.82
N MET A 69 -4.57 -7.72 9.51
CA MET A 69 -3.93 -6.44 9.22
C MET A 69 -3.25 -5.86 10.46
N GLU A 70 -3.87 -5.96 11.63
CA GLU A 70 -3.30 -5.54 12.91
C GLU A 70 -2.03 -6.35 13.19
N GLN A 71 -2.11 -7.68 13.11
CA GLN A 71 -0.95 -8.55 13.34
C GLN A 71 0.20 -8.29 12.35
N LEU A 72 -0.11 -8.00 11.08
CA LEU A 72 0.89 -7.61 10.09
C LEU A 72 1.60 -6.34 10.52
N MET A 73 0.86 -5.27 10.84
CA MET A 73 1.44 -3.98 11.20
C MET A 73 2.27 -4.09 12.47
N GLN A 74 1.77 -4.80 13.49
CA GLN A 74 2.51 -5.06 14.74
C GLN A 74 3.82 -5.81 14.51
N SER A 75 3.91 -6.62 13.46
CA SER A 75 5.12 -7.39 13.17
C SER A 75 6.26 -6.55 12.57
N ILE A 76 5.96 -5.34 12.07
CA ILE A 76 6.93 -4.48 11.38
C ILE A 76 7.74 -3.70 12.42
N PRO A 77 9.09 -3.84 12.45
CA PRO A 77 9.93 -3.01 13.31
C PRO A 77 9.71 -1.52 13.06
N GLY A 78 9.59 -0.73 14.12
CA GLY A 78 9.28 0.70 14.05
C GLY A 78 7.79 1.03 14.19
N VAL A 79 6.87 0.07 14.09
CA VAL A 79 5.47 0.27 14.51
C VAL A 79 5.40 0.31 16.03
N ILE A 80 4.82 1.38 16.56
CA ILE A 80 4.69 1.66 18.00
C ILE A 80 3.41 1.02 18.54
N ASP A 81 2.30 1.20 17.82
CA ASP A 81 0.98 0.71 18.20
C ASP A 81 0.14 0.41 16.95
N ALA A 82 -0.71 -0.62 17.05
CA ALA A 82 -1.70 -0.92 16.04
C ALA A 82 -3.02 -1.32 16.71
N GLU A 83 -4.10 -0.63 16.37
CA GLU A 83 -5.41 -0.78 17.01
C GLU A 83 -6.50 -1.05 15.96
N SER A 84 -7.26 -2.13 16.15
CA SER A 84 -8.41 -2.48 15.31
C SER A 84 -9.60 -1.56 15.60
N GLY A 85 -10.29 -1.08 14.55
CA GLY A 85 -11.46 -0.22 14.70
C GLY A 85 -12.27 -0.03 13.42
N TYR A 86 -13.18 0.95 13.47
CA TYR A 86 -14.12 1.26 12.41
C TYR A 86 -13.93 2.69 11.93
N ALA A 87 -13.58 2.88 10.65
CA ALA A 87 -13.31 4.20 10.08
C ALA A 87 -14.35 4.62 9.03
N ASN A 88 -14.54 5.94 8.91
CA ASN A 88 -15.25 6.62 7.83
C ASN A 88 -16.71 6.19 7.61
N GLY A 89 -17.39 5.79 8.68
CA GLY A 89 -18.82 5.45 8.67
C GLY A 89 -19.71 6.54 9.27
N THR A 90 -20.91 6.14 9.72
CA THR A 90 -21.95 7.03 10.24
C THR A 90 -21.55 7.74 11.53
N CYS A 91 -21.73 7.11 12.69
CA CYS A 91 -21.49 7.71 14.00
C CYS A 91 -21.07 6.66 15.04
N GLU A 92 -20.57 7.12 16.18
CA GLU A 92 -20.07 6.27 17.28
C GLU A 92 -21.09 5.22 17.74
N ALA A 93 -22.38 5.59 17.81
CA ALA A 93 -23.43 4.69 18.27
C ALA A 93 -23.67 3.49 17.34
N ASP A 94 -23.22 3.58 16.08
CA ASP A 94 -23.30 2.50 15.09
C ASP A 94 -21.97 1.72 14.97
N ALA A 95 -20.92 2.13 15.69
CA ALA A 95 -19.57 1.59 15.61
C ALA A 95 -19.36 0.39 16.54
N ASP A 96 -20.26 -0.59 16.45
CA ASP A 96 -20.14 -1.90 17.10
C ASP A 96 -20.14 -3.00 16.04
N TYR A 97 -19.46 -4.12 16.32
CA TYR A 97 -19.28 -5.19 15.34
C TYR A 97 -20.60 -5.69 14.76
N LYS A 98 -21.64 -5.84 15.59
CA LYS A 98 -22.93 -6.40 15.13
C LYS A 98 -23.66 -5.45 14.20
N THR A 99 -23.49 -4.14 14.38
CA THR A 99 -24.11 -3.13 13.53
C THR A 99 -23.29 -2.92 12.26
N VAL A 100 -21.96 -2.85 12.36
CA VAL A 100 -21.04 -2.72 11.22
C VAL A 100 -21.16 -3.90 10.25
N CYS A 101 -21.24 -5.14 10.76
CA CYS A 101 -21.37 -6.33 9.90
C CYS A 101 -22.69 -6.41 9.10
N LYS A 102 -23.68 -5.56 9.38
CA LYS A 102 -24.88 -5.44 8.52
C LYS A 102 -24.58 -4.74 7.20
N GLY A 103 -23.47 -4.00 7.11
CA GLY A 103 -22.99 -3.35 5.88
C GLY A 103 -23.69 -2.02 5.53
N GLU A 104 -24.54 -1.50 6.41
CA GLU A 104 -25.36 -0.29 6.15
C GLU A 104 -24.75 0.98 6.76
N THR A 105 -23.74 0.86 7.63
CA THR A 105 -23.15 1.98 8.39
C THR A 105 -22.09 2.76 7.60
N GLY A 106 -21.65 2.23 6.47
CA GLY A 106 -20.55 2.82 5.70
C GLY A 106 -19.16 2.70 6.34
N PHE A 107 -19.04 2.14 7.55
CA PHE A 107 -17.74 1.90 8.18
C PHE A 107 -16.89 0.91 7.37
N ARG A 108 -15.58 0.99 7.58
CA ARG A 108 -14.57 0.02 7.13
C ARG A 108 -13.86 -0.54 8.36
N GLU A 109 -13.67 -1.85 8.42
CA GLU A 109 -12.71 -2.44 9.35
C GLU A 109 -11.33 -1.90 9.02
N THR A 110 -10.73 -1.20 9.98
CA THR A 110 -9.55 -0.36 9.77
C THR A 110 -8.61 -0.52 10.95
N VAL A 111 -7.31 -0.58 10.66
CA VAL A 111 -6.27 -0.57 11.68
C VAL A 111 -5.68 0.83 11.75
N ARG A 112 -5.70 1.44 12.94
CA ARG A 112 -4.91 2.63 13.26
C ARG A 112 -3.47 2.17 13.50
N VAL A 113 -2.51 2.73 12.78
CA VAL A 113 -1.09 2.38 12.91
C VAL A 113 -0.31 3.61 13.30
N GLU A 114 0.30 3.59 14.48
CA GLU A 114 1.24 4.60 14.96
C GLU A 114 2.66 4.06 14.80
N TYR A 115 3.56 4.87 14.25
CA TYR A 115 4.92 4.42 13.91
C TYR A 115 5.99 5.46 14.22
N ASP A 116 7.22 4.99 14.38
CA ASP A 116 8.42 5.80 14.54
C ASP A 116 9.07 6.04 13.16
N PRO A 117 9.00 7.27 12.61
CA PRO A 117 9.56 7.58 11.30
C PRO A 117 11.10 7.51 11.27
N GLU A 118 11.79 7.43 12.42
CA GLU A 118 13.23 7.19 12.47
C GLU A 118 13.59 5.70 12.28
N GLN A 119 12.61 4.79 12.41
CA GLN A 119 12.81 3.35 12.30
C GLN A 119 12.10 2.72 11.09
N VAL A 120 10.95 3.26 10.69
CA VAL A 120 10.19 2.77 9.54
C VAL A 120 9.50 3.91 8.80
N SER A 121 9.63 3.93 7.48
CA SER A 121 8.96 4.91 6.64
C SER A 121 7.48 4.58 6.41
N LEU A 122 6.69 5.60 6.09
CA LEU A 122 5.31 5.40 5.62
C LEU A 122 5.28 4.62 4.30
N ASP A 123 6.29 4.75 3.43
CA ASP A 123 6.43 3.94 2.22
C ASP A 123 6.48 2.45 2.55
N ALA A 124 7.25 2.05 3.57
CA ALA A 124 7.37 0.66 3.99
C ALA A 124 6.02 0.10 4.46
N LEU A 125 5.28 0.86 5.28
CA LEU A 125 3.96 0.44 5.78
C LEU A 125 2.93 0.31 4.65
N LEU A 126 2.90 1.28 3.73
CA LEU A 126 1.97 1.25 2.60
C LEU A 126 2.29 0.13 1.62
N LEU A 127 3.57 -0.09 1.30
CA LEU A 127 3.96 -1.18 0.41
C LEU A 127 3.72 -2.55 1.06
N ALA A 128 3.90 -2.68 2.38
CA ALA A 128 3.49 -3.88 3.12
C ALA A 128 1.97 -4.10 3.04
N TYR A 129 1.18 -3.04 3.22
CA TYR A 129 -0.27 -3.07 3.05
C TYR A 129 -0.67 -3.55 1.65
N PHE A 130 -0.14 -2.92 0.60
CA PHE A 130 -0.48 -3.27 -0.79
C PHE A 130 0.01 -4.65 -1.21
N TYR A 131 1.06 -5.17 -0.57
CA TYR A 131 1.55 -6.52 -0.83
C TYR A 131 0.55 -7.61 -0.42
N VAL A 132 -0.20 -7.41 0.68
CA VAL A 132 -1.08 -8.45 1.26
C VAL A 132 -2.55 -8.30 0.87
N ILE A 133 -2.96 -7.16 0.30
CA ILE A 133 -4.33 -6.94 -0.16
C ILE A 133 -4.49 -7.23 -1.66
N ASP A 134 -5.71 -7.54 -2.08
CA ASP A 134 -6.11 -7.50 -3.48
C ASP A 134 -6.73 -6.11 -3.79
N PRO A 135 -6.01 -5.19 -4.47
CA PRO A 135 -6.52 -3.86 -4.78
C PRO A 135 -7.57 -3.87 -5.91
N THR A 136 -7.81 -5.01 -6.56
CA THR A 136 -8.62 -5.14 -7.78
C THR A 136 -10.06 -5.56 -7.52
N VAL A 137 -10.40 -5.81 -6.25
CA VAL A 137 -11.73 -6.27 -5.83
C VAL A 137 -12.41 -5.22 -4.95
N GLN A 138 -13.72 -5.09 -5.14
CA GLN A 138 -14.55 -4.18 -4.37
C GLN A 138 -15.25 -4.93 -3.23
N ASN A 139 -15.33 -4.31 -2.04
CA ASN A 139 -16.07 -4.81 -0.86
C ASN A 139 -15.72 -6.26 -0.47
N ARG A 140 -14.46 -6.65 -0.62
CA ARG A 140 -14.00 -8.03 -0.36
C ARG A 140 -12.50 -8.09 -0.14
N GLN A 141 -12.05 -8.95 0.77
CA GLN A 141 -10.68 -9.47 0.82
C GLN A 141 -10.73 -10.96 1.22
N GLY A 142 -10.01 -11.81 0.50
CA GLY A 142 -10.11 -13.27 0.68
C GLY A 142 -11.56 -13.76 0.62
N ASN A 143 -12.01 -14.41 1.70
CA ASN A 143 -13.38 -14.92 1.82
C ASN A 143 -14.37 -13.91 2.42
N ASP A 144 -13.88 -12.80 2.98
CA ASP A 144 -14.67 -11.81 3.70
C ASP A 144 -15.32 -10.85 2.71
N ARG A 145 -16.65 -10.75 2.74
CA ARG A 145 -17.46 -9.97 1.76
C ARG A 145 -18.40 -9.02 2.46
N GLY A 146 -18.39 -7.77 2.02
CA GLY A 146 -19.20 -6.70 2.61
C GLY A 146 -18.50 -5.35 2.48
N SER A 147 -19.27 -4.27 2.57
CA SER A 147 -18.75 -2.89 2.51
C SER A 147 -17.74 -2.63 3.63
N GLN A 148 -17.87 -3.28 4.78
CA GLN A 148 -16.91 -3.18 5.88
C GLN A 148 -15.52 -3.73 5.54
N TYR A 149 -15.40 -4.60 4.52
CA TYR A 149 -14.13 -5.18 4.07
C TYR A 149 -13.55 -4.51 2.83
N GLN A 150 -14.11 -3.37 2.42
CA GLN A 150 -13.55 -2.56 1.35
C GLN A 150 -12.20 -1.99 1.77
N THR A 151 -11.23 -2.11 0.87
CA THR A 151 -9.88 -1.61 1.06
C THR A 151 -9.84 -0.09 1.00
N GLY A 152 -9.03 0.53 1.86
CA GLY A 152 -8.80 1.96 1.86
C GLY A 152 -7.59 2.38 2.71
N VAL A 153 -7.06 3.55 2.39
CA VAL A 153 -5.94 4.19 3.09
C VAL A 153 -6.38 5.60 3.46
N TYR A 154 -6.45 5.88 4.77
CA TYR A 154 -6.93 7.17 5.28
C TYR A 154 -5.83 7.95 5.99
N PHE A 155 -5.51 9.12 5.44
CA PHE A 155 -4.48 10.02 5.98
C PHE A 155 -5.08 11.08 6.91
N THR A 156 -4.28 11.54 7.88
CA THR A 156 -4.67 12.56 8.86
C THR A 156 -4.02 13.92 8.62
N ASN A 157 -2.94 13.97 7.84
CA ASN A 157 -2.21 15.21 7.55
C ASN A 157 -1.71 15.27 6.10
N GLU A 158 -1.20 16.45 5.72
CA GLU A 158 -0.77 16.76 4.36
C GLU A 158 0.49 15.98 3.93
N SER A 159 1.44 15.76 4.84
CA SER A 159 2.65 14.97 4.56
C SER A 159 2.30 13.52 4.24
N ALA A 160 1.45 12.89 5.05
CA ALA A 160 0.94 11.55 4.80
C ALA A 160 0.15 11.48 3.49
N ARG A 161 -0.65 12.52 3.18
CA ARG A 161 -1.42 12.59 1.92
C ARG A 161 -0.52 12.49 0.69
N GLU A 162 0.60 13.18 0.66
CA GLU A 162 1.53 13.15 -0.48
C GLU A 162 2.11 11.75 -0.69
N THR A 163 2.61 11.12 0.38
CA THR A 163 3.15 9.76 0.33
C THR A 163 2.09 8.72 -0.05
N VAL A 164 0.91 8.78 0.56
CA VAL A 164 -0.21 7.88 0.23
C VAL A 164 -0.59 7.99 -1.25
N LYS A 165 -0.74 9.22 -1.77
CA LYS A 165 -1.07 9.41 -3.19
C LYS A 165 0.02 8.86 -4.09
N ARG A 166 1.29 9.14 -3.80
CA ARG A 166 2.42 8.64 -4.60
C ARG A 166 2.44 7.12 -4.67
N ILE A 167 2.33 6.43 -3.54
CA ILE A 167 2.32 4.96 -3.51
C ILE A 167 1.05 4.42 -4.19
N ALA A 168 -0.12 5.00 -3.93
CA ALA A 168 -1.36 4.57 -4.57
C ALA A 168 -1.32 4.72 -6.11
N GLU A 169 -0.67 5.74 -6.66
CA GLU A 169 -0.49 5.86 -8.12
C GLU A 169 0.42 4.76 -8.68
N ILE A 170 1.49 4.39 -7.96
CA ILE A 170 2.36 3.27 -8.33
C ILE A 170 1.55 1.98 -8.40
N GLU A 171 0.80 1.67 -7.34
CA GLU A 171 0.00 0.44 -7.25
C GLU A 171 -1.16 0.41 -8.25
N ARG A 172 -1.78 1.58 -8.51
CA ARG A 172 -2.79 1.71 -9.57
C ARG A 172 -2.20 1.40 -10.94
N GLY A 173 -0.96 1.79 -11.22
CA GLY A 173 -0.26 1.46 -12.46
C GLY A 173 -0.05 -0.04 -12.67
N ARG A 174 -0.08 -0.85 -11.60
CA ARG A 174 0.14 -2.29 -11.67
C ARG A 174 -1.08 -3.09 -12.08
N SER A 175 -2.28 -2.54 -11.93
CA SER A 175 -3.53 -3.29 -12.15
C SER A 175 -4.49 -2.54 -13.07
N GLU A 176 -5.27 -3.26 -13.89
CA GLU A 176 -6.33 -2.64 -14.72
C GLU A 176 -7.47 -2.06 -13.88
N LYS A 177 -7.68 -2.63 -12.69
CA LYS A 177 -8.70 -2.20 -11.73
C LYS A 177 -8.05 -1.83 -10.42
N PHE A 178 -8.56 -0.78 -9.81
CA PHE A 178 -8.10 -0.29 -8.51
C PHE A 178 -9.31 0.24 -7.74
N PHE A 179 -9.68 -0.45 -6.66
CA PHE A 179 -10.83 -0.11 -5.83
C PHE A 179 -10.46 0.42 -4.46
N VAL A 180 -9.16 0.52 -4.13
CA VAL A 180 -8.72 1.04 -2.83
C VAL A 180 -9.15 2.50 -2.68
N GLU A 181 -9.91 2.79 -1.63
CA GLU A 181 -10.33 4.15 -1.31
C GLU A 181 -9.14 4.95 -0.77
N ILE A 182 -8.83 6.10 -1.37
CA ILE A 182 -7.76 6.99 -0.92
C ILE A 182 -8.38 8.32 -0.49
N GLY A 183 -8.26 8.69 0.78
CA GLY A 183 -8.90 9.90 1.28
C GLY A 183 -8.51 10.29 2.70
N PRO A 184 -9.01 11.43 3.21
CA PRO A 184 -8.79 11.81 4.59
C PRO A 184 -9.55 10.89 5.55
N LEU A 185 -9.03 10.73 6.76
CA LEU A 185 -9.81 10.18 7.87
C LEU A 185 -10.90 11.18 8.28
N LYS A 186 -12.15 10.71 8.38
CA LYS A 186 -13.31 11.49 8.82
C LYS A 186 -13.68 11.21 10.27
N ASN A 187 -13.72 9.93 10.63
CA ASN A 187 -13.95 9.45 11.98
C ASN A 187 -13.33 8.07 12.15
N TYR A 188 -12.99 7.73 13.40
CA TYR A 188 -12.49 6.42 13.78
C TYR A 188 -12.98 6.09 15.19
N TYR A 189 -13.45 4.86 15.39
CA TYR A 189 -13.86 4.35 16.69
C TYR A 189 -13.17 3.00 16.93
N PRO A 190 -12.45 2.83 18.06
CA PRO A 190 -11.84 1.54 18.40
C PRO A 190 -12.86 0.42 18.45
N ALA A 191 -12.49 -0.76 17.95
CA ALA A 191 -13.30 -1.96 18.07
C ALA A 191 -13.28 -2.50 19.51
N GLU A 192 -14.20 -3.41 19.82
CA GLU A 192 -14.30 -4.01 21.14
C GLU A 192 -13.01 -4.76 21.52
N GLU A 193 -12.70 -4.82 22.82
CA GLU A 193 -11.45 -5.43 23.36
C GLU A 193 -11.18 -6.87 22.88
N TYR A 194 -12.22 -7.63 22.54
CA TYR A 194 -12.02 -9.00 22.05
C TYR A 194 -11.47 -9.05 20.61
N HIS A 195 -11.57 -7.95 19.85
CA HIS A 195 -10.97 -7.82 18.53
C HIS A 195 -9.52 -7.34 18.57
N GLN A 196 -9.12 -6.59 19.60
CA GLN A 196 -7.76 -6.10 19.76
C GLN A 196 -6.78 -7.26 19.98
N ASN A 197 -5.63 -7.26 19.32
CA ASN A 197 -4.60 -8.30 19.42
C ASN A 197 -5.17 -9.71 19.21
N TYR A 198 -6.14 -9.87 18.30
CA TYR A 198 -6.91 -11.10 18.21
C TYR A 198 -6.05 -12.33 17.90
N LEU A 199 -5.06 -12.19 17.00
CA LEU A 199 -4.18 -13.30 16.61
C LEU A 199 -3.09 -13.59 17.65
N GLU A 200 -2.73 -12.64 18.51
CA GLU A 200 -1.90 -12.93 19.69
C GLU A 200 -2.69 -13.75 20.72
N LYS A 201 -3.94 -13.34 20.97
CA LYS A 201 -4.87 -14.04 21.88
C LYS A 201 -5.27 -15.41 21.33
N ASN A 202 -5.40 -15.53 20.01
CA ASN A 202 -5.85 -16.73 19.30
C ASN A 202 -4.90 -17.04 18.14
N PRO A 203 -3.73 -17.65 18.39
CA PRO A 203 -2.73 -17.89 17.35
C PRO A 203 -3.29 -18.60 16.12
N ASN A 204 -4.13 -19.61 16.33
CA ASN A 204 -4.76 -20.38 15.24
C ASN A 204 -6.12 -19.82 14.81
N GLY A 205 -6.38 -18.54 15.12
CA GLY A 205 -7.56 -17.82 14.68
C GLY A 205 -7.61 -17.65 13.17
N TYR A 206 -8.77 -17.22 12.68
CA TYR A 206 -8.95 -16.91 11.28
C TYR A 206 -8.04 -15.75 10.86
N CYS A 207 -7.37 -15.92 9.71
CA CYS A 207 -6.63 -14.85 9.06
C CYS A 207 -6.58 -15.15 7.55
N HIS A 208 -6.97 -14.19 6.73
CA HIS A 208 -6.85 -14.33 5.27
C HIS A 208 -5.45 -13.97 4.75
N ILE A 209 -4.67 -13.20 5.52
CA ILE A 209 -3.28 -12.87 5.22
C ILE A 209 -2.40 -14.07 5.63
N PRO A 210 -1.64 -14.68 4.71
CA PRO A 210 -0.76 -15.78 5.03
C PRO A 210 0.31 -15.40 6.06
N ARG A 211 0.53 -16.26 7.07
CA ARG A 211 1.59 -16.03 8.08
C ARG A 211 2.98 -15.87 7.50
N ALA A 212 3.26 -16.57 6.39
CA ALA A 212 4.54 -16.46 5.70
C ALA A 212 4.77 -15.03 5.18
N GLU A 213 3.72 -14.33 4.74
CA GLU A 213 3.82 -12.95 4.27
C GLU A 213 4.07 -11.99 5.45
N MET A 214 3.38 -12.18 6.58
CA MET A 214 3.66 -11.41 7.80
C MET A 214 5.13 -11.58 8.26
N GLU A 215 5.64 -12.82 8.21
CA GLU A 215 7.02 -13.12 8.59
C GLU A 215 8.04 -12.40 7.68
N LEU A 216 7.75 -12.19 6.40
CA LEU A 216 8.62 -11.44 5.48
C LEU A 216 8.82 -10.00 5.98
N PHE A 217 7.74 -9.32 6.37
CA PHE A 217 7.80 -7.92 6.79
C PHE A 217 8.44 -7.75 8.17
N SER A 218 8.33 -8.74 9.06
CA SER A 218 9.01 -8.73 10.35
C SER A 218 10.55 -8.74 10.28
N ARG A 219 11.11 -9.07 9.10
CA ARG A 219 12.55 -9.20 8.86
C ARG A 219 13.08 -8.25 7.81
N LEU A 220 12.26 -7.31 7.35
CA LEU A 220 12.63 -6.36 6.32
C LEU A 220 13.83 -5.52 6.80
N ARG A 221 14.88 -5.46 5.98
CA ARG A 221 16.05 -4.61 6.24
C ARG A 221 16.18 -3.47 5.26
N ILE A 222 15.54 -3.58 4.10
CA ILE A 222 15.52 -2.54 3.08
C ILE A 222 14.23 -1.76 3.26
N ASP A 223 14.33 -0.52 3.73
CA ASP A 223 13.20 0.39 3.74
C ASP A 223 13.03 1.02 2.34
N PRO A 224 11.90 0.80 1.63
CA PRO A 224 11.68 1.39 0.31
C PRO A 224 11.57 2.93 0.33
N GLY A 225 11.33 3.54 1.49
CA GLY A 225 11.31 4.99 1.68
C GLY A 225 12.67 5.65 1.44
N ASP A 226 13.77 4.91 1.54
CA ASP A 226 15.12 5.39 1.19
C ASP A 226 15.35 5.41 -0.33
N TYR A 227 14.45 4.80 -1.10
CA TYR A 227 14.62 4.54 -2.54
C TYR A 227 13.40 5.02 -3.34
N GLN A 228 12.90 6.21 -3.01
CA GLN A 228 11.72 6.77 -3.66
C GLN A 228 11.91 6.91 -5.18
N LYS A 229 10.88 6.53 -5.93
CA LYS A 229 10.83 6.73 -7.39
C LYS A 229 11.01 8.22 -7.73
N PRO A 230 12.03 8.58 -8.53
CA PRO A 230 12.19 9.96 -8.99
C PRO A 230 11.04 10.40 -9.91
N ALA A 231 10.87 11.71 -10.07
CA ALA A 231 9.95 12.27 -11.06
C ALA A 231 10.28 11.78 -12.49
N ALA A 232 9.26 11.62 -13.33
CA ALA A 232 9.39 11.03 -14.66
C ALA A 232 10.39 11.76 -15.56
N GLU A 233 10.47 13.08 -15.46
CA GLU A 233 11.43 13.92 -16.18
C GLU A 233 12.87 13.60 -15.75
N SER A 234 13.10 13.47 -14.44
CA SER A 234 14.43 13.09 -13.92
C SER A 234 14.83 11.68 -14.35
N ILE A 235 13.88 10.75 -14.48
CA ILE A 235 14.16 9.39 -14.98
C ILE A 235 14.62 9.48 -16.44
N ARG A 236 13.90 10.24 -17.27
CA ARG A 236 14.22 10.41 -18.70
C ARG A 236 15.61 11.01 -18.92
N ASP A 237 16.02 11.96 -18.09
CA ASP A 237 17.30 12.66 -18.24
C ASP A 237 18.50 11.84 -17.75
N LYS A 238 18.30 10.96 -16.76
CA LYS A 238 19.38 10.16 -16.14
C LYS A 238 19.67 8.85 -16.86
N LEU A 239 18.64 8.24 -17.46
CA LEU A 239 18.76 6.92 -18.07
C LEU A 239 19.24 7.02 -19.52
N THR A 240 20.02 6.03 -19.94
CA THR A 240 20.24 5.78 -21.37
C THR A 240 18.92 5.37 -22.04
N ALA A 241 18.86 5.51 -23.38
CA ALA A 241 17.67 5.12 -24.13
C ALA A 241 17.28 3.63 -23.91
N GLU A 242 18.26 2.73 -23.78
CA GLU A 242 17.99 1.31 -23.53
C GLU A 242 17.49 1.05 -22.11
N GLN A 243 18.10 1.70 -21.09
CA GLN A 243 17.63 1.60 -19.71
C GLN A 243 16.20 2.14 -19.57
N TYR A 244 15.89 3.27 -20.23
CA TYR A 244 14.53 3.83 -20.24
C TYR A 244 13.54 2.87 -20.93
N ARG A 245 13.87 2.37 -22.12
CA ARG A 245 13.04 1.43 -22.87
C ARG A 245 12.76 0.16 -22.06
N VAL A 246 13.77 -0.39 -21.40
CA VAL A 246 13.61 -1.58 -20.56
C VAL A 246 12.77 -1.27 -19.34
N THR A 247 13.17 -0.30 -18.52
CA THR A 247 12.55 -0.07 -17.20
C THR A 247 11.17 0.59 -17.26
N GLN A 248 10.94 1.52 -18.19
CA GLN A 248 9.71 2.32 -18.25
C GLN A 248 8.73 1.85 -19.33
N GLU A 249 9.20 1.16 -20.37
CA GLU A 249 8.38 0.72 -21.52
C GLU A 249 8.28 -0.81 -21.62
N SER A 250 8.69 -1.54 -20.57
CA SER A 250 8.69 -3.00 -20.51
C SER A 250 9.45 -3.65 -21.68
N GLY A 251 10.51 -3.00 -22.15
CA GLY A 251 11.40 -3.53 -23.17
C GLY A 251 12.27 -4.67 -22.64
N THR A 252 12.83 -5.46 -23.55
CA THR A 252 13.82 -6.49 -23.23
C THR A 252 15.09 -6.24 -24.04
N GLU A 253 16.24 -6.21 -23.37
CA GLU A 253 17.55 -6.10 -24.01
C GLU A 253 17.88 -7.38 -24.81
N ARG A 254 18.78 -7.30 -25.78
CA ARG A 254 19.16 -8.47 -26.57
C ARG A 254 19.99 -9.44 -25.71
N ALA A 255 19.68 -10.74 -25.79
CA ALA A 255 20.45 -11.79 -25.13
C ALA A 255 21.95 -11.70 -25.47
N PHE A 256 22.79 -11.94 -24.46
CA PHE A 256 24.26 -11.92 -24.51
C PHE A 256 24.87 -10.55 -24.86
N THR A 257 24.13 -9.46 -24.70
CA THR A 257 24.63 -8.10 -24.96
C THR A 257 24.69 -7.19 -23.74
N GLY A 258 23.95 -7.52 -22.67
CA GLY A 258 23.96 -6.73 -21.43
C GLY A 258 25.29 -6.83 -20.66
N GLU A 259 25.59 -5.87 -19.80
CA GLU A 259 26.86 -5.86 -19.06
C GLU A 259 26.97 -7.01 -18.04
N PHE A 260 25.84 -7.55 -17.57
CA PHE A 260 25.83 -8.39 -16.36
C PHE A 260 25.51 -9.87 -16.62
N TRP A 261 25.28 -10.30 -17.86
CA TRP A 261 24.91 -11.70 -18.12
C TRP A 261 26.02 -12.68 -17.68
N ASP A 262 27.29 -12.37 -17.98
CA ASP A 262 28.49 -13.18 -17.64
C ASP A 262 29.29 -12.63 -16.44
N LYS A 263 28.77 -11.64 -15.72
CA LYS A 263 29.43 -11.04 -14.55
C LYS A 263 29.12 -11.82 -13.27
N PHE A 264 30.14 -12.24 -12.52
CA PHE A 264 30.01 -12.99 -11.25
C PHE A 264 30.83 -12.39 -10.10
N GLU A 265 31.20 -11.12 -10.22
CA GLU A 265 31.88 -10.39 -9.14
C GLU A 265 31.01 -10.30 -7.88
N LYS A 266 31.67 -10.26 -6.72
CA LYS A 266 31.01 -10.13 -5.41
C LYS A 266 30.39 -8.75 -5.25
N GLY A 267 29.10 -8.67 -4.95
CA GLY A 267 28.38 -7.41 -4.75
C GLY A 267 26.86 -7.56 -4.87
N ILE A 268 26.16 -6.43 -4.95
CA ILE A 268 24.70 -6.39 -5.12
C ILE A 268 24.29 -5.74 -6.44
N TYR A 269 23.10 -6.07 -6.90
CA TYR A 269 22.45 -5.45 -8.05
C TYR A 269 21.28 -4.63 -7.55
N VAL A 270 21.32 -3.33 -7.84
CA VAL A 270 20.29 -2.36 -7.43
C VAL A 270 19.47 -1.92 -8.64
N ASP A 271 18.24 -1.45 -8.41
CA ASP A 271 17.43 -0.79 -9.44
C ASP A 271 18.20 0.42 -9.98
N VAL A 272 18.38 0.48 -11.30
CA VAL A 272 19.04 1.61 -11.95
C VAL A 272 18.29 2.94 -11.76
N VAL A 273 16.98 2.89 -11.49
CA VAL A 273 16.10 4.05 -11.34
C VAL A 273 16.14 4.61 -9.93
N THR A 274 15.99 3.75 -8.92
CA THR A 274 15.84 4.18 -7.51
C THR A 274 17.08 3.94 -6.66
N GLY A 275 17.96 3.02 -7.07
CA GLY A 275 19.05 2.53 -6.24
C GLY A 275 18.62 1.51 -5.19
N GLU A 276 17.36 1.07 -5.18
CA GLU A 276 16.87 0.02 -4.28
C GLU A 276 17.61 -1.30 -4.54
N PRO A 277 18.17 -1.97 -3.52
CA PRO A 277 18.76 -3.30 -3.69
C PRO A 277 17.73 -4.34 -4.11
N LEU A 278 18.01 -5.09 -5.18
CA LEU A 278 17.08 -6.07 -5.76
C LEU A 278 17.61 -7.50 -5.70
N PHE A 279 18.90 -7.70 -5.98
CA PHE A 279 19.51 -9.03 -6.03
C PHE A 279 20.93 -9.03 -5.44
N SER A 280 21.34 -10.18 -4.90
CA SER A 280 22.70 -10.43 -4.43
C SER A 280 23.48 -11.28 -5.42
N SER A 281 24.79 -11.03 -5.59
CA SER A 281 25.65 -11.91 -6.37
C SER A 281 25.76 -13.33 -5.77
N THR A 282 25.41 -13.53 -4.50
CA THR A 282 25.35 -14.86 -3.86
C THR A 282 24.26 -15.77 -4.45
N ASP A 283 23.24 -15.16 -5.05
CA ASP A 283 22.10 -15.85 -5.62
C ASP A 283 22.12 -15.80 -7.16
N LYS A 284 23.13 -15.12 -7.75
CA LYS A 284 23.38 -15.14 -9.19
C LYS A 284 24.02 -16.47 -9.59
N TYR A 285 23.63 -17.00 -10.74
CA TYR A 285 24.20 -18.23 -11.29
C TYR A 285 24.35 -18.16 -12.81
N GLU A 286 25.13 -19.08 -13.38
CA GLU A 286 25.33 -19.18 -14.83
C GLU A 286 24.11 -19.83 -15.48
N SER A 287 23.47 -19.14 -16.42
CA SER A 287 22.36 -19.68 -17.22
C SER A 287 22.61 -19.40 -18.70
N GLY A 288 22.19 -20.35 -19.54
CA GLY A 288 22.27 -20.22 -21.00
C GLY A 288 21.26 -19.25 -21.61
N CYS A 289 20.45 -18.53 -20.81
CA CYS A 289 19.42 -17.64 -21.33
C CYS A 289 19.97 -16.37 -22.00
N GLY A 290 21.17 -15.92 -21.61
CA GLY A 290 21.79 -14.70 -22.13
C GLY A 290 21.43 -13.41 -21.41
N TRP A 291 20.80 -13.49 -20.23
CA TRP A 291 20.56 -12.38 -19.31
C TRP A 291 21.07 -12.78 -17.91
N PRO A 292 21.39 -11.83 -17.01
CA PRO A 292 21.70 -12.18 -15.63
C PRO A 292 20.55 -12.95 -14.98
N ALA A 293 20.89 -14.09 -14.37
CA ALA A 293 19.96 -15.02 -13.78
C ALA A 293 20.21 -15.16 -12.27
N PHE A 294 19.14 -15.05 -11.47
CA PHE A 294 19.17 -15.18 -10.01
C PHE A 294 18.18 -16.23 -9.53
N THR A 295 18.48 -16.89 -8.41
CA THR A 295 17.60 -17.90 -7.81
C THR A 295 16.51 -17.31 -6.92
N LYS A 296 16.71 -16.08 -6.43
CA LYS A 296 15.76 -15.31 -5.61
C LYS A 296 16.15 -13.82 -5.56
N PRO A 297 15.21 -12.90 -5.24
CA PRO A 297 15.53 -11.53 -4.88
C PRO A 297 16.29 -11.44 -3.56
N ILE A 298 16.88 -10.28 -3.28
CA ILE A 298 17.63 -10.00 -2.04
C ILE A 298 16.73 -10.11 -0.81
N GLU A 299 15.50 -9.62 -0.94
CA GLU A 299 14.38 -9.81 -0.02
C GLU A 299 13.14 -10.11 -0.86
N GLY A 300 12.25 -11.00 -0.38
CA GLY A 300 11.04 -11.38 -1.12
C GLY A 300 10.24 -10.17 -1.61
N PRO A 301 9.87 -9.22 -0.73
CA PRO A 301 9.09 -8.04 -1.11
C PRO A 301 9.84 -7.01 -1.97
N ALA A 302 11.16 -7.12 -2.20
CA ALA A 302 11.91 -6.14 -3.00
C ALA A 302 11.48 -6.11 -4.48
N VAL A 303 10.79 -7.16 -4.93
CA VAL A 303 10.23 -7.27 -6.27
C VAL A 303 8.74 -7.56 -6.23
N VAL A 304 8.05 -7.20 -7.31
CA VAL A 304 6.64 -7.46 -7.53
C VAL A 304 6.50 -8.36 -8.74
N GLU A 305 5.76 -9.44 -8.56
CA GLU A 305 5.48 -10.43 -9.59
C GLU A 305 4.09 -10.20 -10.19
N LYS A 306 4.00 -10.06 -11.51
CA LYS A 306 2.76 -9.76 -12.23
C LYS A 306 2.54 -10.71 -13.39
N GLU A 307 1.29 -11.13 -13.60
CA GLU A 307 0.96 -11.95 -14.78
C GLU A 307 1.17 -11.15 -16.07
N ASP A 308 1.89 -11.75 -17.01
CA ASP A 308 2.18 -11.21 -18.33
C ASP A 308 1.66 -12.15 -19.42
N LEU A 309 0.67 -11.67 -20.17
CA LEU A 309 0.03 -12.37 -21.29
C LEU A 309 0.52 -11.88 -22.67
N SER A 310 1.55 -11.03 -22.70
CA SER A 310 2.11 -10.49 -23.94
C SER A 310 2.72 -11.57 -24.82
N HIS A 311 2.82 -11.27 -26.12
CA HIS A 311 3.42 -12.15 -27.13
C HIS A 311 2.79 -13.56 -27.23
N GLY A 312 1.55 -13.73 -26.76
CA GLY A 312 0.84 -15.02 -26.79
C GLY A 312 1.39 -16.06 -25.81
N MET A 313 2.19 -15.62 -24.82
CA MET A 313 2.75 -16.46 -23.77
C MET A 313 2.08 -16.15 -22.44
N ARG A 314 2.17 -17.08 -21.48
CA ARG A 314 1.84 -16.82 -20.07
C ARG A 314 3.13 -16.84 -19.27
N ARG A 315 3.55 -15.67 -18.80
CA ARG A 315 4.78 -15.47 -18.01
C ARG A 315 4.45 -14.70 -16.74
N THR A 316 5.45 -14.60 -15.87
CA THR A 316 5.39 -13.73 -14.69
C THR A 316 6.43 -12.64 -14.88
N GLU A 317 5.99 -11.42 -15.15
CA GLU A 317 6.81 -10.20 -15.15
C GLU A 317 7.30 -9.92 -13.74
N VAL A 318 8.54 -9.43 -13.63
CA VAL A 318 9.15 -8.99 -12.37
C VAL A 318 9.42 -7.49 -12.48
N ARG A 319 8.94 -6.73 -11.49
CA ARG A 319 9.16 -5.28 -11.35
C ARG A 319 9.81 -4.94 -10.00
N SER A 320 10.50 -3.82 -9.88
CA SER A 320 10.97 -3.32 -8.58
C SER A 320 9.80 -2.75 -7.76
N ARG A 321 9.79 -2.96 -6.44
CA ARG A 321 8.66 -2.49 -5.62
C ARG A 321 8.61 -0.97 -5.46
N ALA A 322 9.74 -0.27 -5.33
CA ALA A 322 9.73 1.17 -5.08
C ALA A 322 9.63 1.96 -6.40
N GLY A 323 10.31 1.48 -7.45
CA GLY A 323 10.40 2.17 -8.75
C GLY A 323 9.31 1.78 -9.76
N ASP A 324 8.65 0.63 -9.57
CA ASP A 324 7.84 -0.03 -10.61
C ASP A 324 8.60 -0.19 -11.94
N SER A 325 9.93 -0.34 -11.87
CA SER A 325 10.78 -0.55 -13.03
C SER A 325 10.56 -1.97 -13.55
N HIS A 326 10.29 -2.14 -14.85
CA HIS A 326 10.33 -3.47 -15.46
C HIS A 326 11.76 -4.03 -15.37
N LEU A 327 11.90 -5.19 -14.72
CA LEU A 327 13.18 -5.85 -14.52
C LEU A 327 13.34 -7.01 -15.52
N GLY A 328 12.30 -7.82 -15.70
CA GLY A 328 12.33 -9.00 -16.57
C GLY A 328 11.24 -9.98 -16.21
N HIS A 329 11.56 -11.27 -16.14
CA HIS A 329 10.59 -12.34 -15.88
C HIS A 329 11.15 -13.41 -14.94
N VAL A 330 10.27 -14.05 -14.18
CA VAL A 330 10.58 -15.21 -13.35
C VAL A 330 10.01 -16.48 -13.96
N PHE A 331 10.78 -17.56 -13.91
CA PHE A 331 10.42 -18.89 -14.42
C PHE A 331 10.59 -19.93 -13.32
N THR A 332 9.60 -20.81 -13.15
CA THR A 332 9.64 -21.93 -12.20
C THR A 332 9.74 -23.26 -12.93
N GLY A 333 10.43 -24.24 -12.34
CA GLY A 333 10.72 -25.52 -12.97
C GLY A 333 11.88 -25.47 -13.97
N ASP A 334 12.76 -24.47 -13.88
CA ASP A 334 13.94 -24.36 -14.73
C ASP A 334 15.01 -25.38 -14.28
N PRO A 335 15.35 -26.38 -15.11
CA PRO A 335 16.34 -27.40 -14.74
C PRO A 335 17.78 -26.85 -14.64
N GLU A 336 18.06 -25.68 -15.22
CA GLU A 336 19.36 -25.01 -15.06
C GLU A 336 19.46 -24.26 -13.73
N SER A 337 18.33 -23.92 -13.11
CA SER A 337 18.34 -23.18 -11.84
C SER A 337 18.69 -24.10 -10.66
N PRO A 338 19.62 -23.68 -9.76
CA PRO A 338 19.96 -24.42 -8.54
C PRO A 338 18.76 -24.77 -7.65
N ASN A 339 17.70 -23.97 -7.65
CA ASN A 339 16.49 -24.20 -6.85
C ASN A 339 15.22 -24.37 -7.72
N GLY A 340 15.38 -24.52 -9.04
CA GLY A 340 14.27 -24.58 -9.98
C GLY A 340 13.59 -23.25 -10.29
N VAL A 341 14.06 -22.11 -9.73
CA VAL A 341 13.51 -20.77 -9.97
C VAL A 341 14.55 -19.88 -10.65
N ARG A 342 14.19 -19.25 -11.76
CA ARG A 342 15.06 -18.32 -12.49
C ARG A 342 14.42 -16.95 -12.61
N TYR A 343 14.95 -15.98 -11.88
CA TYR A 343 14.74 -14.56 -12.14
C TYR A 343 15.67 -14.14 -13.28
N CYS A 344 15.11 -14.00 -14.48
CA CYS A 344 15.81 -13.62 -15.71
C CYS A 344 15.64 -12.11 -15.92
N ILE A 345 16.68 -11.34 -15.58
CA ILE A 345 16.59 -9.89 -15.42
C ILE A 345 17.40 -9.18 -16.50
N ASN A 346 16.92 -8.04 -17.00
CA ASN A 346 17.67 -7.23 -17.95
C ASN A 346 18.84 -6.53 -17.23
N SER A 347 20.04 -6.57 -17.80
CA SER A 347 21.19 -5.81 -17.28
C SER A 347 20.90 -4.31 -17.30
N ALA A 348 20.20 -3.82 -18.32
CA ALA A 348 19.76 -2.43 -18.43
C ALA A 348 18.76 -1.98 -17.35
N ALA A 349 18.18 -2.89 -16.56
CA ALA A 349 17.36 -2.51 -15.40
C ALA A 349 18.17 -2.41 -14.10
N LEU A 350 19.45 -2.78 -14.14
CA LEU A 350 20.29 -2.93 -12.95
C LEU A 350 21.48 -1.97 -12.98
N ARG A 351 21.97 -1.68 -11.78
CA ARG A 351 23.32 -1.15 -11.55
C ARG A 351 24.03 -2.07 -10.57
N PHE A 352 25.24 -2.49 -10.90
CA PHE A 352 26.04 -3.33 -10.01
C PHE A 352 26.85 -2.48 -9.03
N VAL A 353 26.78 -2.82 -7.74
CA VAL A 353 27.59 -2.23 -6.66
C VAL A 353 28.58 -3.29 -6.18
N PRO A 354 29.88 -3.18 -6.51
CA PRO A 354 30.89 -4.11 -6.03
C PRO A 354 30.97 -4.13 -4.50
N TYR A 355 31.25 -5.29 -3.90
CA TYR A 355 31.36 -5.48 -2.45
C TYR A 355 32.22 -4.40 -1.77
N GLU A 356 33.38 -4.09 -2.34
CA GLU A 356 34.33 -3.11 -1.78
C GLU A 356 33.83 -1.66 -1.82
N LYS A 357 32.74 -1.39 -2.55
CA LYS A 357 32.10 -0.07 -2.62
C LYS A 357 30.78 0.01 -1.86
N MET A 358 30.22 -1.12 -1.42
CA MET A 358 28.90 -1.15 -0.80
C MET A 358 28.82 -0.22 0.42
N GLU A 359 29.81 -0.29 1.32
CA GLU A 359 29.88 0.60 2.50
C GLU A 359 29.91 2.09 2.08
N ALA A 360 30.82 2.43 1.16
CA ALA A 360 31.02 3.81 0.71
C ALA A 360 29.83 4.39 -0.07
N GLU A 361 29.01 3.53 -0.68
CA GLU A 361 27.79 3.90 -1.41
C GLU A 361 26.51 3.80 -0.55
N GLY A 362 26.62 3.53 0.76
CA GLY A 362 25.48 3.50 1.68
C GLY A 362 24.78 2.15 1.84
N TYR A 363 25.31 1.09 1.24
CA TYR A 363 24.78 -0.29 1.30
C TYR A 363 25.52 -1.18 2.31
N GLY A 364 26.24 -0.58 3.27
CA GLY A 364 27.03 -1.29 4.29
C GLY A 364 26.22 -2.28 5.12
N TYR A 365 24.95 -1.94 5.40
CA TYR A 365 24.01 -2.78 6.14
C TYR A 365 23.68 -4.12 5.44
N LEU A 366 24.06 -4.30 4.17
CA LEU A 366 23.88 -5.53 3.40
C LEU A 366 25.16 -6.39 3.31
N LEU A 367 26.28 -5.98 3.91
CA LEU A 367 27.54 -6.74 3.87
C LEU A 367 27.42 -8.15 4.48
N TYR A 368 26.51 -8.33 5.45
CA TYR A 368 26.22 -9.62 6.09
C TYR A 368 25.84 -10.72 5.09
N LEU A 369 25.31 -10.37 3.92
CA LEU A 369 24.96 -11.33 2.86
C LEU A 369 26.17 -12.15 2.38
N PHE A 370 27.38 -11.62 2.60
CA PHE A 370 28.62 -12.21 2.13
C PHE A 370 29.54 -12.70 3.25
N GLU A 371 29.10 -12.65 4.49
CA GLU A 371 29.79 -13.15 5.66
C GLU A 371 29.32 -14.60 5.89
N LYS A 372 29.93 -15.55 5.19
CA LYS A 372 29.74 -16.99 5.41
C LYS A 372 31.01 -17.64 5.90
#